data_AF-A0A564XWV3-F1
#
_entry.id   AF-A0A564XWV3-F1
#
_cell.length_a   1.000
_cell.length_b   1.000
_cell.length_c   1.000
_cell.angle_alpha   90.00
_cell.angle_beta   90.00
_cell.angle_gamma   90.00
#
_symmetry.space_group_name_H-M   'P 1'
#
loop_
_entity.id
_entity.type
_entity.pdbx_description
1 polymer ?
#
loop_
_entity_poly.entity_id
_entity_poly.type
_entity_poly.pdbx_seq_one_letter_code
_entity_poly.pdbx_strand_id
1 'polypeptide(L)'
;TPPVTVICRHLLRVFRSQLSEWLIFGSVNDPYGEFFINSDGEFIADKYPTILPPSLANDILFAGKAVQKGDAHLSQKLEERFFKRFEEIADADLLGDIDVEVENLVHDIWGFISAERWRHMSEDFGLLEHLHLARDVLLLGRGELFGSFLENLLVDGRYILDSPISSSASEVRNLCHAVNVAFLSAARSVGFDEERLAKRFKLTLSMKPSKGIEAALDSQVESSEQQSSSTQLPIFTSWDCLR
;
A
#
# COMPACT_ATOMS: atom_id res chain seq x y z
N THR A 1 41.77 11.15 23.43
CA THR A 1 40.32 11.32 23.19
C THR A 1 39.56 10.79 24.39
N PRO A 2 38.45 11.41 24.81
CA PRO A 2 37.69 10.95 25.96
C PRO A 2 37.22 9.49 25.74
N PRO A 3 37.23 8.63 26.76
CA PRO A 3 36.75 7.24 26.61
C PRO A 3 35.30 7.17 26.10
N VAL A 4 34.48 8.18 26.42
CA VAL A 4 33.10 8.32 25.94
C VAL A 4 33.01 8.42 24.42
N THR A 5 33.91 9.15 23.77
CA THR A 5 33.86 9.31 22.30
C THR A 5 34.15 8.01 21.57
N VAL A 6 35.02 7.17 22.15
CA VAL A 6 35.33 5.84 21.60
C VAL A 6 34.13 4.92 21.72
N ILE A 7 33.39 4.96 22.83
CA ILE A 7 32.19 4.15 23.04
C ILE A 7 31.08 4.59 22.08
N CYS A 8 30.79 5.90 22.00
CA CYS A 8 29.78 6.44 21.09
C CYS A 8 30.06 6.07 19.63
N ARG A 9 31.34 6.09 19.20
CA ARG A 9 31.74 5.67 17.86
C ARG A 9 31.36 4.22 17.56
N HIS A 10 31.62 3.30 18.49
CA HIS A 10 31.29 1.88 18.29
C HIS A 10 29.77 1.67 18.24
N LEU A 11 29.01 2.36 19.08
CA LEU A 11 27.53 2.29 19.06
C LEU A 11 26.96 2.83 17.75
N LEU A 12 27.44 3.99 17.28
CA LEU A 12 26.99 4.59 16.03
C LEU A 12 27.37 3.74 14.81
N ARG A 13 28.47 2.99 14.87
CA ARG A 13 28.83 2.04 13.81
C ARG A 13 27.79 0.92 13.69
N VAL A 14 27.36 0.33 14.81
CA VAL A 14 26.31 -0.70 14.81
C VAL A 14 25.00 -0.12 14.29
N PHE A 15 24.62 1.06 14.77
CA PHE A 15 23.44 1.79 14.32
C PHE A 15 23.45 2.03 12.80
N ARG A 16 24.57 2.51 12.24
CA ARG A 16 24.72 2.77 10.80
C ARG A 16 24.63 1.49 9.97
N SER A 17 25.17 0.38 10.48
CA SER A 17 25.04 -0.93 9.84
C SER A 17 23.56 -1.33 9.72
N GLN A 18 22.83 -1.28 10.83
CA GLN A 18 21.39 -1.60 10.85
C GLN A 18 20.58 -0.65 9.97
N LEU A 19 20.91 0.64 9.99
CA LEU A 19 20.29 1.64 9.13
C LEU A 19 20.53 1.36 7.64
N SER A 20 21.75 0.98 7.27
CA SER A 20 22.08 0.64 5.88
C SER A 20 21.36 -0.62 5.40
N GLU A 21 21.24 -1.64 6.26
CA GLU A 21 20.47 -2.85 5.94
C GLU A 21 19.00 -2.52 5.70
N TRP A 22 18.41 -1.71 6.57
CA TRP A 22 17.03 -1.27 6.43
C TRP A 22 16.79 -0.44 5.16
N LEU A 23 17.68 0.50 4.86
CA LEU A 23 17.51 1.42 3.73
C LEU A 23 17.83 0.80 2.36
N ILE A 24 18.75 -0.17 2.30
CA ILE A 24 19.16 -0.81 1.04
C ILE A 24 18.35 -2.08 0.77
N PHE A 25 18.14 -2.90 1.80
CA PHE A 25 17.53 -4.22 1.66
C PHE A 25 16.11 -4.30 2.24
N GLY A 26 15.66 -3.29 3.00
CA GLY A 26 14.33 -3.34 3.64
C GLY A 26 14.22 -4.42 4.71
N SER A 27 15.35 -4.92 5.21
CA SER A 27 15.44 -5.92 6.26
C SER A 27 16.07 -5.33 7.51
N VAL A 28 15.66 -5.82 8.67
CA VAL A 28 16.25 -5.47 9.96
C VAL A 28 16.74 -6.74 10.62
N ASN A 29 18.06 -6.91 10.75
CA ASN A 29 18.65 -7.98 11.54
C ASN A 29 18.90 -7.50 12.98
N ASP A 30 17.84 -7.54 13.79
CA ASP A 30 17.87 -7.07 15.17
C ASP A 30 17.35 -8.13 16.16
N PRO A 31 18.19 -9.10 16.55
CA PRO A 31 17.79 -10.20 17.43
C PRO A 31 17.43 -9.74 18.85
N TYR A 32 17.86 -8.54 19.26
CA TYR A 32 17.63 -8.01 20.59
C TYR A 32 16.53 -6.95 20.63
N GLY A 33 16.02 -6.52 19.48
CA GLY A 33 15.01 -5.47 19.40
C GLY A 33 15.56 -4.14 19.90
N GLU A 34 16.79 -3.76 19.58
CA GLU A 34 17.38 -2.47 19.97
C GLU A 34 17.12 -1.36 18.95
N PHE A 35 16.86 -1.71 17.70
CA PHE A 35 16.58 -0.78 16.63
C PHE A 35 15.19 -0.17 16.78
N PHE A 36 15.03 1.05 16.28
CA PHE A 36 13.77 1.80 16.36
C PHE A 36 12.73 1.36 15.32
N ILE A 37 13.02 0.30 14.55
CA ILE A 37 12.12 -0.31 13.57
C ILE A 37 12.10 -1.82 13.80
N ASN A 38 10.91 -2.39 13.93
CA ASN A 38 10.70 -3.84 14.06
C ASN A 38 10.81 -4.57 12.71
N SER A 39 10.90 -5.91 12.73
CA SER A 39 10.83 -6.75 11.54
C SER A 39 9.58 -6.51 10.67
N ASP A 40 8.47 -6.12 11.29
CA ASP A 40 7.21 -5.79 10.62
C ASP A 40 7.21 -4.37 10.00
N GLY A 41 8.31 -3.63 10.14
CA GLY A 41 8.43 -2.24 9.69
C GLY A 41 7.68 -1.26 10.58
N GLU A 42 7.38 -1.61 11.83
CA GLU A 42 6.73 -0.69 12.78
C GLU A 42 7.75 0.19 13.51
N PHE A 43 7.39 1.46 13.72
CA PHE A 43 8.26 2.44 14.39
C PHE A 43 8.11 2.38 15.91
N ILE A 44 9.23 2.36 16.63
CA ILE A 44 9.28 2.34 18.09
C ILE A 44 9.89 3.66 18.59
N ALA A 45 9.03 4.55 19.07
CA ALA A 45 9.42 5.89 19.51
C ALA A 45 10.47 5.86 20.65
N ASP A 46 10.32 4.94 21.60
CA ASP A 46 11.18 4.87 22.80
C ASP A 46 12.65 4.51 22.48
N LYS A 47 12.89 3.91 21.31
CA LYS A 47 14.23 3.47 20.86
C LYS A 47 14.85 4.45 19.87
N TYR A 48 14.15 5.51 19.50
CA TYR A 48 14.65 6.47 18.53
C TYR A 48 15.79 7.31 19.13
N PRO A 49 16.98 7.34 18.48
CA PRO A 49 18.10 8.11 19.01
C PRO A 49 17.80 9.61 18.99
N THR A 50 17.91 10.27 20.14
CA THR A 50 17.73 11.73 20.25
C THR A 50 18.82 12.55 19.54
N ILE A 51 19.90 11.89 19.11
CA ILE A 51 20.93 12.49 18.26
C ILE A 51 20.41 12.77 16.84
N LEU A 52 19.40 12.02 16.37
CA LEU A 52 18.82 12.23 15.06
C LEU A 52 17.63 13.19 15.14
N PRO A 53 17.46 14.07 14.13
CA PRO A 53 16.32 14.97 14.09
C PRO A 53 15.04 14.16 13.82
N PRO A 54 13.94 14.42 14.55
CA PRO A 54 12.71 13.64 14.43
C PRO A 54 12.05 13.73 13.04
N SER A 55 12.41 14.74 12.23
CA SER A 55 12.04 14.82 10.81
C SER A 55 12.52 13.61 10.01
N LEU A 56 13.70 13.07 10.34
CA LEU A 56 14.34 11.98 9.62
C LEU A 56 13.69 10.63 9.90
N ALA A 57 13.02 10.48 11.04
CA ALA A 57 12.37 9.22 11.44
C ALA A 57 11.37 8.74 10.38
N ASN A 58 10.56 9.66 9.84
CA ASN A 58 9.59 9.35 8.81
C ASN A 58 10.26 8.96 7.49
N ASP A 59 11.29 9.71 7.07
CA ASP A 59 12.02 9.44 5.83
C ASP A 59 12.67 8.05 5.88
N ILE A 60 13.32 7.69 7.00
CA ILE A 60 13.92 6.37 7.18
C ILE A 60 12.85 5.27 7.18
N LEU A 61 11.73 5.49 7.89
CA LEU A 61 10.65 4.51 7.98
C LEU A 61 10.02 4.26 6.61
N PHE A 62 9.69 5.33 5.87
CA PHE A 62 9.05 5.21 4.57
C PHE A 62 10.02 4.66 3.51
N ALA A 63 11.29 5.08 3.53
CA ALA A 63 12.32 4.57 2.63
C ALA A 63 12.44 3.05 2.77
N GLY A 64 12.71 2.55 3.97
CA GLY A 64 12.90 1.10 4.14
C GLY A 64 11.59 0.32 3.96
N LYS A 65 10.41 0.85 4.30
CA LYS A 65 9.12 0.21 3.95
C LYS A 65 8.92 0.08 2.45
N ALA A 66 9.30 1.12 1.69
CA ALA A 66 9.20 1.09 0.24
C ALA A 66 10.11 0.02 -0.36
N VAL A 67 11.30 -0.17 0.23
CA VAL A 67 12.23 -1.24 -0.18
C VAL A 67 11.76 -2.62 0.25
N GLN A 68 11.28 -2.78 1.49
CA GLN A 68 10.75 -4.04 2.04
C GLN A 68 9.57 -4.58 1.20
N LYS A 69 8.69 -3.69 0.74
CA LYS A 69 7.56 -4.02 -0.15
C LYS A 69 7.91 -3.90 -1.64
N GLY A 70 9.17 -3.60 -1.95
CA GLY A 70 9.65 -3.35 -3.30
C GLY A 70 10.26 -4.58 -3.95
N ASP A 71 10.69 -4.40 -5.20
CA ASP A 71 11.34 -5.47 -5.97
C ASP A 71 12.84 -5.55 -5.65
N ALA A 72 13.42 -6.74 -5.79
CA ALA A 72 14.86 -6.97 -5.60
C ALA A 72 15.75 -6.07 -6.49
N HIS A 73 15.22 -5.61 -7.64
CA HIS A 73 15.91 -4.67 -8.55
C HIS A 73 16.15 -3.29 -7.91
N LEU A 74 15.23 -2.85 -7.05
CA LEU A 74 15.39 -1.58 -6.34
C LEU A 74 16.55 -1.67 -5.34
N SER A 75 16.63 -2.77 -4.59
CA SER A 75 17.72 -3.04 -3.65
C SER A 75 19.07 -3.11 -4.34
N GLN A 76 19.17 -3.77 -5.51
CA GLN A 76 20.41 -3.82 -6.27
C GLN A 76 20.90 -2.41 -6.69
N LYS A 77 19.99 -1.57 -7.21
CA LYS A 77 20.35 -0.19 -7.59
C LYS A 77 20.76 0.66 -6.39
N LEU A 78 20.11 0.46 -5.24
CA LEU A 78 20.45 1.14 -4.00
C LEU A 78 21.83 0.72 -3.49
N GLU A 79 22.12 -0.58 -3.53
CA GLU A 79 23.42 -1.15 -3.15
C GLU A 79 24.54 -0.57 -4.02
N GLU A 80 24.41 -0.64 -5.35
CA GLU A 80 25.42 -0.13 -6.29
C GLU A 80 25.74 1.36 -6.09
N ARG A 81 24.73 2.17 -5.72
CA ARG A 81 24.84 3.63 -5.65
C ARG A 81 25.21 4.16 -4.27
N PHE A 82 24.74 3.53 -3.20
CA PHE A 82 24.84 4.08 -1.85
C PHE A 82 25.73 3.27 -0.89
N PHE A 83 26.05 2.01 -1.21
CA PHE A 83 26.88 1.17 -0.33
C PHE A 83 28.22 1.82 0.02
N LYS A 84 28.94 2.34 -0.99
CA LYS A 84 30.22 3.05 -0.78
C LYS A 84 30.10 4.28 0.12
N ARG A 85 29.00 5.03 0.01
CA ARG A 85 28.76 6.21 0.85
C ARG A 85 28.50 5.82 2.31
N PHE A 86 27.83 4.69 2.54
CA PHE A 86 27.68 4.14 3.89
C PHE A 86 29.03 3.68 4.48
N GLU A 87 29.91 3.07 3.68
CA GLU A 87 31.27 2.70 4.13
C GLU A 87 32.12 3.94 4.47
N GLU A 88 32.11 4.95 3.60
CA GLU A 88 32.84 6.21 3.81
C GLU A 88 32.38 6.93 5.10
N ILE A 89 31.07 6.98 5.36
CA ILE A 89 30.52 7.58 6.58
C ILE A 89 30.82 6.72 7.81
N ALA A 90 30.81 5.38 7.69
CA ALA A 90 31.14 4.48 8.79
C ALA A 90 32.58 4.64 9.28
N ASP A 91 33.51 4.95 8.37
CA ASP A 91 34.92 5.19 8.66
C ASP A 91 35.20 6.65 9.10
N ALA A 92 34.27 7.59 8.85
CA ALA A 92 34.41 8.99 9.24
C ALA A 92 34.31 9.18 10.77
N ASP A 93 35.36 9.80 11.34
CA ASP A 93 35.63 9.83 12.78
C ASP A 93 34.98 11.01 13.54
N LEU A 94 33.96 11.65 12.94
CA LEU A 94 33.52 13.00 13.31
C LEU A 94 32.20 13.00 14.08
N LEU A 95 32.24 12.88 15.41
CA LEU A 95 31.08 13.04 16.32
C LEU A 95 30.34 14.40 16.26
N GLY A 96 30.76 15.33 15.39
CA GLY A 96 30.20 16.68 15.27
C GLY A 96 29.39 16.96 14.01
N ASP A 97 29.73 16.30 12.88
CA ASP A 97 29.08 16.51 11.56
C ASP A 97 28.22 15.30 11.13
N ILE A 98 28.08 14.29 12.00
CA ILE A 98 27.37 13.02 11.72
C ILE A 98 25.94 13.26 11.24
N ASP A 99 25.24 14.19 11.87
CA ASP A 99 23.81 14.35 11.66
C ASP A 99 23.53 14.87 10.25
N VAL A 100 24.35 15.80 9.76
CA VAL A 100 24.15 16.43 8.44
C VAL A 100 24.50 15.45 7.31
N GLU A 101 25.59 14.69 7.42
CA GLU A 101 25.97 13.73 6.38
C GLU A 101 25.00 12.55 6.29
N VAL A 102 24.57 12.02 7.44
CA VAL A 102 23.58 10.94 7.49
C VAL A 102 22.21 11.45 7.03
N GLU A 103 21.79 12.64 7.44
CA GLU A 103 20.54 13.25 6.99
C GLU A 103 20.54 13.45 5.46
N ASN A 104 21.61 14.02 4.90
CA ASN A 104 21.74 14.20 3.46
C ASN A 104 21.73 12.85 2.72
N LEU A 105 22.42 11.83 3.25
CA LEU A 105 22.41 10.49 2.65
C LEU A 105 21.01 9.88 2.65
N VAL A 106 20.29 9.94 3.78
CA VAL A 106 18.92 9.44 3.89
C VAL A 106 18.00 10.19 2.94
N HIS A 107 18.15 11.52 2.84
CA HIS A 107 17.34 12.33 1.94
C HIS A 107 17.63 12.00 0.46
N ASP A 108 18.89 11.76 0.09
CA ASP A 108 19.28 11.31 -1.25
C ASP A 108 18.69 9.93 -1.58
N ILE A 109 18.73 9.00 -0.63
CA ILE A 109 18.15 7.66 -0.76
C ILE A 109 16.63 7.77 -0.92
N TRP A 110 15.97 8.57 -0.08
CA TRP A 110 14.53 8.80 -0.16
C TRP A 110 14.12 9.46 -1.49
N GLY A 111 14.87 10.46 -1.94
CA GLY A 111 14.69 11.09 -3.24
C GLY A 111 14.82 10.10 -4.40
N PHE A 112 15.79 9.19 -4.32
CA PHE A 112 15.97 8.13 -5.30
C PHE A 112 14.82 7.11 -5.29
N ILE A 113 14.44 6.61 -4.11
CA ILE A 113 13.35 5.64 -3.94
C ILE A 113 12.03 6.24 -4.43
N SER A 114 11.72 7.46 -4.01
CA SER A 114 10.49 8.14 -4.41
C SER A 114 10.41 8.37 -5.91
N ALA A 115 11.52 8.76 -6.56
CA ALA A 115 11.58 8.92 -8.01
C ALA A 115 11.39 7.59 -8.75
N GLU A 116 12.06 6.51 -8.31
CA GLU A 116 11.94 5.20 -8.94
C GLU A 116 10.53 4.62 -8.76
N ARG A 117 9.93 4.80 -7.57
CA ARG A 117 8.55 4.38 -7.29
C ARG A 117 7.54 5.19 -8.08
N TRP A 118 7.73 6.50 -8.21
CA TRP A 118 6.91 7.34 -9.08
C TRP A 118 6.99 6.86 -10.53
N ARG A 119 8.20 6.58 -11.02
CA ARG A 119 8.43 6.05 -12.37
C ARG A 119 7.66 4.75 -12.57
N HIS A 120 7.85 3.74 -11.71
CA HIS A 120 7.10 2.46 -11.78
C HIS A 120 5.58 2.67 -11.69
N MET A 121 5.11 3.51 -10.77
CA MET A 121 3.68 3.80 -10.60
C MET A 121 3.06 4.46 -11.84
N SER A 122 3.82 5.33 -12.51
CA SER A 122 3.36 6.06 -13.70
C SER A 122 3.49 5.26 -15.00
N GLU A 123 4.60 4.53 -15.18
CA GLU A 123 4.94 3.79 -16.39
C GLU A 123 4.31 2.38 -16.39
N ASP A 124 4.55 1.59 -15.34
CA ASP A 124 4.18 0.16 -15.32
C ASP A 124 2.72 -0.05 -14.89
N PHE A 125 2.26 0.73 -13.90
CA PHE A 125 0.91 0.60 -13.37
C PHE A 125 -0.10 1.56 -13.99
N GLY A 126 0.33 2.54 -14.79
CA GLY A 126 -0.56 3.49 -15.44
C GLY A 126 -1.50 4.20 -14.47
N LEU A 127 -0.96 4.77 -13.38
CA LEU A 127 -1.77 5.40 -12.31
C LEU A 127 -2.74 6.45 -12.87
N LEU A 128 -2.32 7.23 -13.86
CA LEU A 128 -3.18 8.24 -14.48
C LEU A 128 -4.40 7.62 -15.17
N GLU A 129 -4.22 6.46 -15.82
CA GLU A 129 -5.34 5.72 -16.41
C GLU A 129 -6.32 5.26 -15.33
N HIS A 130 -5.81 4.73 -14.22
CA HIS A 130 -6.64 4.28 -13.10
C HIS A 130 -7.38 5.45 -12.43
N LEU A 131 -6.74 6.62 -12.29
CA LEU A 131 -7.39 7.83 -11.76
C LEU A 131 -8.45 8.37 -12.72
N HIS A 132 -8.23 8.32 -14.04
CA HIS A 132 -9.25 8.65 -15.01
C HIS A 132 -10.43 7.68 -14.94
N LEU A 133 -10.19 6.37 -14.79
CA LEU A 133 -11.26 5.39 -14.56
C LEU A 133 -12.03 5.67 -13.27
N ALA A 134 -11.33 6.01 -12.18
CA ALA A 134 -11.96 6.38 -10.91
C ALA A 134 -12.81 7.64 -11.05
N ARG A 135 -12.33 8.67 -11.74
CA ARG A 135 -13.11 9.87 -12.04
C ARG A 135 -14.35 9.54 -12.89
N ASP A 136 -14.16 8.77 -13.95
CA ASP A 136 -15.22 8.50 -14.91
C ASP A 136 -16.34 7.61 -14.31
N VAL A 137 -15.97 6.65 -13.44
CA VAL A 137 -16.90 5.68 -12.83
C VAL A 137 -17.31 6.09 -11.41
N LEU A 138 -16.38 6.31 -10.47
CA LEU A 138 -16.72 6.59 -9.07
C LEU A 138 -17.26 8.01 -8.84
N LEU A 139 -16.77 8.99 -9.62
CA LEU A 139 -17.23 10.38 -9.53
C LEU A 139 -18.31 10.71 -10.56
N LEU A 140 -18.85 9.71 -11.26
CA LEU A 140 -19.86 9.87 -12.31
C LEU A 140 -19.42 10.87 -13.41
N GLY A 141 -18.12 10.95 -13.69
CA GLY A 141 -17.58 11.86 -14.70
C GLY A 141 -18.14 11.59 -16.10
N ARG A 142 -18.58 10.36 -16.38
CA ARG A 142 -19.35 10.01 -17.59
C ARG A 142 -20.80 9.71 -17.25
N GLY A 143 -21.62 10.75 -17.17
CA GLY A 143 -23.04 10.64 -16.86
C GLY A 143 -23.83 9.76 -17.85
N GLU A 144 -23.41 9.68 -19.11
CA GLU A 144 -24.03 8.83 -20.14
C GLU A 144 -23.92 7.33 -19.83
N LEU A 145 -22.83 6.89 -19.17
CA LEU A 145 -22.67 5.52 -18.70
C LEU A 145 -23.74 5.18 -17.67
N PHE A 146 -23.95 6.08 -16.71
CA PHE A 146 -24.96 5.92 -15.68
C PHE A 146 -26.37 6.07 -16.23
N GLY A 147 -26.59 6.92 -17.24
CA GLY A 147 -27.84 6.99 -17.99
C GLY A 147 -28.19 5.66 -18.64
N SER A 148 -27.30 5.11 -19.47
CA SER A 148 -27.51 3.81 -20.13
C SER A 148 -27.60 2.65 -19.12
N PHE A 149 -26.87 2.74 -18.00
CA PHE A 149 -26.98 1.77 -16.92
C PHE A 149 -28.36 1.80 -16.24
N LEU A 150 -28.88 2.99 -15.92
CA LEU A 150 -30.21 3.12 -15.33
C LEU A 150 -31.30 2.69 -16.30
N GLU A 151 -31.13 2.93 -17.60
CA GLU A 151 -32.00 2.39 -18.65
C GLU A 151 -31.95 0.87 -18.72
N ASN A 152 -30.76 0.26 -18.66
CA ASN A 152 -30.61 -1.20 -18.64
C ASN A 152 -31.15 -1.86 -17.35
N LEU A 153 -31.22 -1.10 -16.25
CA LEU A 153 -31.86 -1.54 -15.02
C LEU A 153 -33.38 -1.43 -15.06
N LEU A 154 -33.94 -0.72 -16.04
CA LEU A 154 -35.38 -0.56 -16.21
C LEU A 154 -35.91 -1.72 -17.07
N VAL A 155 -36.62 -2.66 -16.43
CA VAL A 155 -37.28 -3.77 -17.12
C VAL A 155 -38.78 -3.62 -16.92
N ASP A 156 -39.55 -3.56 -18.02
CA ASP A 156 -41.00 -3.40 -18.00
C ASP A 156 -41.51 -2.21 -17.16
N GLY A 157 -40.75 -1.10 -17.17
CA GLY A 157 -41.10 0.13 -16.45
C GLY A 157 -40.87 0.08 -14.94
N ARG A 158 -40.18 -0.94 -14.42
CA ARG A 158 -39.74 -1.04 -13.02
C ARG A 158 -38.24 -1.21 -12.95
N TYR A 159 -37.60 -0.54 -11.99
CA TYR A 159 -36.17 -0.79 -11.78
C TYR A 159 -36.00 -2.16 -11.11
N ILE A 160 -35.02 -2.93 -11.57
CA ILE A 160 -34.63 -4.20 -10.94
C ILE A 160 -34.32 -4.01 -9.43
N LEU A 161 -33.95 -2.79 -9.04
CA LEU A 161 -33.66 -2.37 -7.67
C LEU A 161 -34.89 -1.93 -6.86
N ASP A 162 -36.06 -1.73 -7.47
CA ASP A 162 -37.30 -1.35 -6.76
C ASP A 162 -37.98 -2.56 -6.10
N SER A 163 -37.59 -3.77 -6.49
CA SER A 163 -38.08 -5.00 -5.86
C SER A 163 -37.44 -5.15 -4.48
N PRO A 164 -38.21 -5.44 -3.41
CA PRO A 164 -37.63 -5.64 -2.09
C PRO A 164 -36.61 -6.76 -2.13
N ILE A 165 -35.39 -6.48 -1.67
CA ILE A 165 -34.30 -7.46 -1.63
C ILE A 165 -34.74 -8.60 -0.71
N SER A 166 -35.06 -9.75 -1.31
CA SER A 166 -35.55 -10.92 -0.58
C SER A 166 -34.42 -11.54 0.26
N SER A 167 -34.77 -12.11 1.41
CA SER A 167 -33.86 -12.59 2.46
C SER A 167 -33.02 -13.84 2.10
N SER A 168 -33.05 -14.28 0.84
CA SER A 168 -32.30 -15.44 0.37
C SER A 168 -30.96 -15.02 -0.24
N ALA A 169 -29.87 -15.60 0.26
CA ALA A 169 -28.51 -15.33 -0.22
C ALA A 169 -28.32 -15.63 -1.73
N SER A 170 -29.08 -16.57 -2.29
CA SER A 170 -29.03 -16.89 -3.73
C SER A 170 -29.69 -15.81 -4.60
N GLU A 171 -30.77 -15.21 -4.12
CA GLU A 171 -31.50 -14.15 -4.83
C GLU A 171 -30.68 -12.85 -4.85
N VAL A 172 -30.02 -12.53 -3.74
CA VAL A 172 -29.08 -11.39 -3.66
C VAL A 172 -27.90 -11.57 -4.62
N ARG A 173 -27.36 -12.79 -4.75
CA ARG A 173 -26.27 -13.10 -5.68
C ARG A 173 -26.71 -12.96 -7.12
N ASN A 174 -27.89 -13.47 -7.47
CA ASN A 174 -28.46 -13.35 -8.81
C ASN A 174 -28.75 -11.89 -9.17
N LEU A 175 -29.28 -11.11 -8.22
CA LEU A 175 -29.52 -9.68 -8.38
C LEU A 175 -28.21 -8.91 -8.58
N CYS A 176 -27.19 -9.19 -7.77
CA CYS A 176 -25.87 -8.60 -7.91
C CYS A 176 -25.25 -8.93 -9.28
N HIS A 177 -25.40 -10.18 -9.74
CA HIS A 177 -24.94 -10.58 -11.07
C HIS A 177 -25.68 -9.81 -12.18
N ALA A 178 -27.02 -9.73 -12.11
CA ALA A 178 -27.83 -8.98 -13.08
C ALA A 178 -27.45 -7.49 -13.13
N VAL A 179 -27.21 -6.86 -11.98
CA VAL A 179 -26.76 -5.47 -11.90
C VAL A 179 -25.37 -5.28 -12.54
N ASN A 180 -24.43 -6.18 -12.29
CA ASN A 180 -23.11 -6.12 -12.92
C ASN A 180 -23.20 -6.35 -14.44
N VAL A 181 -24.06 -7.25 -14.92
CA VAL A 181 -24.30 -7.46 -16.36
C VAL A 181 -24.91 -6.21 -17.00
N ALA A 182 -25.91 -5.58 -16.36
CA ALA A 182 -26.51 -4.34 -16.85
C ALA A 182 -25.49 -3.20 -16.93
N PHE A 183 -24.59 -3.11 -15.95
CA PHE A 183 -23.50 -2.13 -15.91
C PHE A 183 -22.47 -2.36 -17.03
N LEU A 184 -22.01 -3.60 -17.22
CA LEU A 184 -21.08 -3.94 -18.29
C LEU A 184 -21.71 -3.76 -19.68
N SER A 185 -23.01 -4.04 -19.82
CA SER A 185 -23.77 -3.77 -21.04
C SER A 185 -23.85 -2.27 -21.35
N ALA A 186 -24.03 -1.42 -20.34
CA ALA A 186 -24.00 0.03 -20.49
C ALA A 186 -22.60 0.57 -20.80
N ALA A 187 -21.56 -0.05 -20.24
CA ALA A 187 -20.18 0.29 -20.58
C ALA A 187 -19.92 0.03 -22.08
N ARG A 188 -20.40 -1.12 -22.59
CA ARG A 188 -20.26 -1.49 -24.01
C ARG A 188 -21.00 -0.52 -24.93
N SER A 189 -22.20 -0.07 -24.58
CA SER A 189 -22.98 0.86 -25.41
C SER A 189 -22.34 2.25 -25.52
N VAL A 190 -21.64 2.69 -24.48
CA VAL A 190 -20.94 3.99 -24.41
C VAL A 190 -19.50 3.93 -24.97
N GLY A 191 -19.06 2.76 -25.42
CA GLY A 191 -17.71 2.59 -25.99
C GLY A 191 -16.60 2.49 -24.93
N PHE A 192 -16.94 2.11 -23.69
CA PHE A 192 -15.94 1.69 -22.71
C PHE A 192 -15.47 0.25 -22.99
N ASP A 193 -14.21 0.00 -22.64
CA ASP A 193 -13.64 -1.34 -22.64
C ASP A 193 -14.21 -2.17 -21.47
N GLU A 194 -15.13 -3.06 -21.79
CA GLU A 194 -15.79 -3.96 -20.85
C GLU A 194 -14.80 -4.89 -20.14
N GLU A 195 -13.79 -5.42 -20.83
CA GLU A 195 -12.85 -6.38 -20.23
C GLU A 195 -11.95 -5.71 -19.20
N ARG A 196 -11.49 -4.48 -19.49
CA ARG A 196 -10.71 -3.68 -18.53
C ARG A 196 -11.57 -3.27 -17.33
N LEU A 197 -12.83 -2.90 -17.56
CA LEU A 197 -13.74 -2.48 -16.50
C LEU A 197 -14.14 -3.65 -15.60
N ALA A 198 -14.47 -4.81 -16.16
CA ALA A 198 -14.86 -6.01 -15.42
C ALA A 198 -13.75 -6.56 -14.51
N LYS A 199 -12.48 -6.38 -14.90
CA LYS A 199 -11.33 -6.76 -14.06
C LYS A 199 -11.10 -5.83 -12.86
N ARG A 200 -11.64 -4.59 -12.90
CA ARG A 200 -11.31 -3.53 -11.93
C ARG A 200 -12.49 -3.10 -11.07
N PHE A 201 -13.71 -3.20 -11.59
CA PHE A 201 -14.92 -2.73 -10.92
C PHE A 201 -15.92 -3.88 -10.74
N LYS A 202 -16.52 -3.92 -9.56
CA LYS A 202 -17.63 -4.81 -9.23
C LYS A 202 -18.62 -4.06 -8.36
N LEU A 203 -19.87 -3.98 -8.82
CA LEU A 203 -20.96 -3.44 -8.02
C LEU A 203 -21.36 -4.51 -6.99
N THR A 204 -21.46 -4.11 -5.73
CA THR A 204 -21.84 -4.98 -4.62
C THR A 204 -23.09 -4.43 -3.94
N LEU A 205 -23.98 -5.33 -3.53
CA LEU A 205 -25.18 -4.99 -2.77
C LEU A 205 -24.89 -5.28 -1.30
N SER A 206 -24.88 -4.24 -0.46
CA SER A 206 -24.76 -4.39 0.99
C SER A 206 -26.16 -4.47 1.59
N MET A 207 -26.55 -5.66 2.04
CA MET A 207 -27.63 -5.76 3.02
C MET A 207 -27.04 -5.35 4.36
N LYS A 208 -27.66 -4.41 5.09
CA LYS A 208 -27.34 -4.25 6.51
C LYS A 208 -27.46 -5.62 7.15
N PRO A 209 -26.39 -6.17 7.77
CA PRO A 209 -26.47 -7.49 8.35
C PRO A 209 -27.36 -7.41 9.59
N SER A 210 -28.61 -7.87 9.48
CA SER A 210 -29.23 -8.49 10.64
C SER A 210 -28.43 -9.76 10.93
N LYS A 211 -27.55 -9.67 11.94
CA LYS A 211 -26.65 -10.71 12.48
C LYS A 211 -26.92 -12.12 11.93
N GLY A 212 -25.99 -12.64 11.12
CA GLY A 212 -25.93 -14.07 10.83
C GLY A 212 -25.71 -14.49 9.38
N ILE A 213 -24.94 -13.76 8.56
CA ILE A 213 -24.52 -14.27 7.24
C ILE A 213 -23.10 -13.75 6.90
N GLU A 214 -22.12 -13.99 7.76
CA GLU A 214 -20.69 -13.82 7.41
C GLU A 214 -19.98 -15.16 7.16
N ALA A 215 -20.61 -16.30 7.49
CA ALA A 215 -19.98 -17.62 7.39
C ALA A 215 -20.15 -18.35 6.04
N ALA A 216 -20.83 -17.76 5.04
CA ALA A 216 -21.24 -18.48 3.82
C ALA A 216 -20.66 -17.92 2.50
N LEU A 217 -19.81 -16.89 2.55
CA LEU A 217 -19.21 -16.28 1.36
C LEU A 217 -17.72 -16.58 1.17
N ASP A 218 -17.10 -17.28 2.13
CA ASP A 218 -15.66 -17.64 2.09
C ASP A 218 -15.38 -19.10 1.72
N SER A 219 -16.42 -19.91 1.49
CA SER A 219 -16.26 -21.29 1.04
C SER A 219 -16.40 -21.37 -0.49
N GLN A 220 -15.26 -21.27 -1.17
CA GLN A 220 -14.94 -21.74 -2.53
C GLN A 220 -14.26 -20.70 -3.42
N VAL A 221 -13.10 -20.19 -2.99
CA VAL A 221 -11.96 -19.89 -3.88
C VAL A 221 -10.66 -20.32 -3.19
N GLU A 222 -10.52 -21.60 -2.84
CA GLU A 222 -9.22 -22.19 -2.54
C GLU A 222 -9.15 -23.60 -3.10
N SER A 223 -8.47 -23.73 -4.24
CA SER A 223 -7.86 -24.97 -4.69
C SER A 223 -6.69 -24.60 -5.59
N SER A 224 -5.56 -24.24 -4.96
CA SER A 224 -4.17 -24.57 -5.36
C SER A 224 -3.19 -23.67 -4.57
N GLU A 225 -2.64 -24.22 -3.47
CA GLU A 225 -1.27 -24.04 -2.91
C GLU A 225 -0.76 -22.61 -2.57
N GLN A 226 -0.14 -22.27 -1.43
CA GLN A 226 0.35 -22.94 -0.21
C GLN A 226 0.66 -21.85 0.85
N GLN A 227 0.32 -22.12 2.12
CA GLN A 227 0.88 -21.62 3.41
C GLN A 227 1.33 -20.15 3.57
N SER A 228 0.65 -19.39 4.44
CA SER A 228 1.18 -18.95 5.77
C SER A 228 0.28 -17.95 6.52
N SER A 229 0.11 -18.21 7.82
CA SER A 229 -0.27 -17.31 8.93
C SER A 229 -1.46 -16.36 8.78
N SER A 230 -2.55 -16.73 9.47
CA SER A 230 -3.69 -15.90 9.82
C SER A 230 -3.31 -14.67 10.66
N THR A 231 -3.47 -13.48 10.09
CA THR A 231 -3.69 -12.24 10.88
C THR A 231 -5.01 -11.63 10.41
N GLN A 232 -6.05 -11.73 11.23
CA GLN A 232 -7.36 -11.11 10.96
C GLN A 232 -7.19 -9.59 10.95
N LEU A 233 -7.36 -8.97 9.78
CA LEU A 233 -7.52 -7.51 9.66
C LEU A 233 -8.98 -7.14 9.96
N PRO A 234 -9.26 -6.18 10.85
CA PRO A 234 -10.61 -5.68 11.06
C PRO A 234 -11.11 -4.98 9.79
N ILE A 235 -12.37 -5.22 9.43
CA ILE A 235 -13.07 -4.57 8.32
C ILE A 235 -13.31 -3.11 8.70
N PHE A 236 -12.30 -2.27 8.51
CA PHE A 236 -12.43 -0.84 8.67
C PHE A 236 -12.87 -0.25 7.33
N THR A 237 -14.13 0.15 7.22
CA THR A 237 -14.58 0.91 6.05
C THR A 237 -14.06 2.35 6.15
N SER A 238 -13.57 2.89 5.02
CA SER A 238 -12.91 4.21 4.87
C SER A 238 -13.69 5.46 5.33
N TRP A 239 -14.82 5.30 6.02
CA TRP A 239 -15.72 6.36 6.45
C TRP A 239 -15.68 6.67 7.95
N ASP A 240 -14.96 5.87 8.75
CA ASP A 240 -14.82 6.10 10.20
C ASP A 240 -13.86 7.25 10.55
N CYS A 241 -13.21 7.90 9.57
CA CYS A 241 -12.35 9.06 9.77
C CYS A 241 -13.10 10.41 9.87
N LEU A 242 -14.44 10.40 9.85
CA LEU A 242 -15.28 11.60 9.83
C LEU A 242 -16.24 11.69 11.03
N ARG A 243 -15.90 11.07 12.16
CA ARG A 243 -16.65 11.20 13.43
C ARG A 243 -15.83 11.90 14.51
#